data_AF-A0A521H594-F1
#
_entry.id   AF-A0A521H594-F1
#
_cell.length_a   1.000
_cell.length_b   1.000
_cell.length_c   1.000
_cell.angle_alpha   90.00
_cell.angle_beta   90.00
_cell.angle_gamma   90.00
#
_symmetry.space_group_name_H-M   'P 1'
#
loop_
_entity.id
_entity.type
_entity.pdbx_description
1 polymer ?
#
loop_
_entity_poly.entity_id
_entity_poly.type
_entity_poly.pdbx_seq_one_letter_code
_entity_poly.pdbx_strand_id
1 'polypeptide(L)' 'MKTYTRNTTKKRRRYGFRSRSKTVGGRKVIRRKRRKHGKFVVG' A
#
# COMPACT_ATOMS: atom_id res chain seq x y z
N MET A 1 -6.73 -12.10 -23.49
CA MET A 1 -6.61 -12.30 -22.03
C MET A 1 -5.59 -11.31 -21.47
N LYS A 2 -5.96 -10.35 -20.60
CA LYS A 2 -5.00 -9.39 -20.01
C LYS A 2 -4.14 -10.12 -18.98
N THR A 3 -2.87 -10.37 -19.31
CA THR A 3 -1.92 -10.98 -18.39
C THR A 3 -1.50 -9.95 -17.34
N TYR A 4 -1.93 -10.13 -16.09
CA TYR A 4 -1.41 -9.35 -14.97
C TYR A 4 0.01 -9.82 -14.66
N THR A 5 0.99 -9.24 -15.35
CA THR A 5 2.40 -9.43 -14.99
C THR A 5 2.61 -8.90 -13.57
N ARG A 6 3.15 -9.74 -12.68
CA ARG A 6 3.42 -9.37 -11.28
C ARG A 6 4.60 -8.41 -11.22
N ASN A 7 4.34 -7.14 -11.54
CA ASN A 7 5.33 -6.08 -11.49
C ASN A 7 5.44 -5.54 -10.05
N THR A 8 6.12 -6.31 -9.19
CA THR A 8 6.23 -6.06 -7.75
C THR A 8 6.81 -4.69 -7.43
N THR A 9 7.75 -4.19 -8.24
CA THR A 9 8.35 -2.86 -8.10
C THR A 9 7.33 -1.74 -8.34
N LYS A 10 6.47 -1.87 -9.36
CA LYS A 10 5.40 -0.89 -9.65
C LYS A 10 4.36 -0.87 -8.53
N LYS A 11 3.95 -2.05 -8.03
CA LYS A 11 3.06 -2.16 -6.86
C LYS A 11 3.68 -1.52 -5.61
N ARG A 12 4.95 -1.80 -5.30
CA ARG A 12 5.63 -1.25 -4.11
C ARG A 12 5.80 0.26 -4.18
N ARG A 13 6.12 0.82 -5.36
CA ARG A 13 6.19 2.27 -5.57
C ARG A 13 4.82 2.95 -5.45
N ARG A 14 3.73 2.32 -5.89
CA ARG A 14 2.39 2.92 -5.84
C ARG A 14 1.67 2.73 -4.50
N TYR A 15 1.80 1.56 -3.89
CA TYR A 15 0.99 1.14 -2.75
C TYR A 15 1.80 0.74 -1.51
N GLY A 16 3.13 0.76 -1.59
CA GLY A 16 3.99 0.41 -0.47
C GLY A 16 3.92 1.42 0.67
N PHE A 17 4.42 0.98 1.83
CA PHE A 17 4.42 1.77 3.06
C PHE A 17 5.10 3.13 2.86
N ARG A 18 6.31 3.15 2.28
CA ARG A 18 7.07 4.39 2.05
C ARG A 18 6.28 5.42 1.25
N SER A 19 5.58 5.00 0.20
CA SER A 19 4.79 5.90 -0.64
C SER A 19 3.57 6.46 0.10
N ARG A 20 2.93 5.64 0.94
CA ARG A 20 1.78 6.06 1.76
C ARG A 20 2.18 6.95 2.94
N SER A 21 3.38 6.79 3.50
CA SER A 21 3.83 7.61 4.64
C SER A 21 4.11 9.08 4.28
N LYS A 22 4.39 9.37 3.00
CA LYS A 22 4.70 10.71 2.51
C LYS A 22 3.53 11.69 2.58
N THR A 23 2.30 11.22 2.35
CA THR A 23 1.11 12.09 2.25
C THR A 23 0.20 11.95 3.47
N VAL A 24 -0.53 13.01 3.82
CA VAL A 24 -1.52 13.00 4.90
C VAL A 24 -2.58 11.91 4.67
N GLY A 25 -3.08 11.80 3.45
CA GLY A 25 -4.06 10.77 3.07
C GLY A 25 -3.50 9.35 3.20
N GLY A 26 -2.26 9.13 2.78
CA GLY A 26 -1.62 7.81 2.91
C GLY A 26 -1.37 7.41 4.37
N ARG A 27 -1.00 8.35 5.24
CA ARG A 27 -0.89 8.11 6.70
C ARG A 27 -2.23 7.71 7.31
N LYS A 28 -3.35 8.33 6.90
CA LYS A 28 -4.70 7.91 7.32
C LYS A 28 -5.00 6.45 6.93
N VAL A 29 -4.60 6.02 5.73
CA VAL A 29 -4.78 4.63 5.28
C VAL A 29 -3.94 3.66 6.10
N ILE A 30 -2.68 3.98 6.37
CA ILE A 30 -1.80 3.17 7.23
C ILE A 30 -2.45 2.98 8.60
N ARG A 31 -2.93 4.08 9.21
CA ARG A 31 -3.60 4.04 10.53
C ARG A 31 -4.85 3.16 10.49
N ARG A 32 -5.69 3.29 9.45
CA ARG A 32 -6.90 2.46 9.27
C ARG A 32 -6.56 0.98 9.16
N LYS A 33 -5.54 0.62 8.38
CA LYS A 33 -5.10 -0.77 8.21
C LYS A 33 -4.50 -1.35 9.50
N ARG A 34 -3.69 -0.57 10.22
CA ARG A 34 -3.17 -0.96 11.53
C ARG A 34 -4.29 -1.19 12.55
N ARG A 35 -5.31 -0.34 12.58
CA ARG A 35 -6.49 -0.55 13.45
C ARG A 35 -7.24 -1.84 13.12
N LYS A 36 -7.39 -2.17 11.83
CA LYS A 36 -8.14 -3.36 11.40
C LYS A 36 -7.33 -4.67 11.51
N HIS A 37 -6.02 -4.63 11.27
CA HIS A 37 -5.19 -5.82 11.07
C HIS A 37 -3.98 -5.90 12.00
N GLY A 38 -3.79 -4.96 12.92
CA GLY A 38 -2.56 -4.81 13.73
C GLY A 38 -1.35 -4.29 12.96
N LYS A 39 -1.32 -4.47 11.63
CA LYS A 39 -0.21 -4.08 10.74
C LYS A 39 -0.67 -3.46 9.43
N PHE A 40 0.27 -2.87 8.69
CA PHE A 40 -0.01 -2.37 7.35
C PHE A 40 0.07 -3.53 6.34
N VAL A 41 -1.04 -3.78 5.62
CA VAL A 41 -1.16 -4.84 4.61
C VAL A 41 -1.41 -4.20 3.24
N VAL A 42 -0.60 -4.56 2.25
CA VAL A 42 -0.74 -4.10 0.85
C VAL A 42 -1.62 -5.10 0.09
N GLY A 43 -2.66 -4.61 -0.58
CA GLY A 43 -3.49 -5.39 -1.52
C GLY A 43 -2.91 -5.43 -2.93
#